data_AF-A0A2V6K3U5-F1
#
_entry.id   AF-A0A2V6K3U5-F1
#
_cell.length_a   1.000
_cell.length_b   1.000
_cell.length_c   1.000
_cell.angle_alpha   90.00
_cell.angle_beta   90.00
_cell.angle_gamma   90.00
#
_symmetry.space_group_name_H-M   'P 1'
#
loop_
_entity.id
_entity.type
_entity.pdbx_description
1 polymer ?
#
loop_
_entity_poly.entity_id
_entity_poly.type
_entity_poly.pdbx_seq_one_letter_code
_entity_poly.pdbx_strand_id
1 'polypeptide(L)'
;IVSWAFPNSPTARQISEMLSTGWLHYAVLAAMIFFFSYFWVATQFQPAQIADDLKKYGGYIPGVRPGKPTAEFLDFTMTRLTFAGAIFLTLIAVLPSLLSQGLHVPQVTAQFFGGTSLLIIVGVMLDTMRQVETHLIQRHYDGFLRKGRVRGGFTGRSAYVRGEAAAQRTLMWLYVGIAIIVIGGVAAFLASK
;
A
#
# COMPACT_ATOMS: atom_id res chain seq x y z
N ILE A 1 -9.50 -23.16 4.56
CA ILE A 1 -10.33 -22.50 5.61
C ILE A 1 -11.78 -22.98 5.52
N VAL A 2 -12.46 -22.86 4.38
CA VAL A 2 -13.84 -23.37 4.20
C VAL A 2 -13.97 -24.88 4.41
N SER A 3 -13.00 -25.68 3.93
CA SER A 3 -12.95 -27.13 4.16
C SER A 3 -12.67 -27.54 5.61
N TRP A 4 -12.11 -26.63 6.43
CA TRP A 4 -11.81 -26.86 7.84
C TRP A 4 -13.01 -26.48 8.73
N ALA A 5 -13.77 -25.45 8.33
CA ALA A 5 -14.99 -25.02 9.01
C ALA A 5 -16.18 -25.98 8.80
N PHE A 6 -16.26 -26.66 7.66
CA PHE A 6 -17.32 -27.64 7.36
C PHE A 6 -16.74 -28.91 6.69
N PRO A 7 -16.22 -29.87 7.46
CA PRO A 7 -15.48 -31.03 6.93
C PRO A 7 -16.31 -32.00 6.06
N ASN A 8 -17.64 -32.03 6.27
CA ASN A 8 -18.55 -33.07 5.75
C ASN A 8 -19.67 -32.56 4.83
N SER A 9 -19.75 -31.26 4.50
CA SER A 9 -20.77 -30.80 3.54
C SER A 9 -20.23 -30.84 2.09
N PRO A 10 -20.93 -31.54 1.16
CA PRO A 10 -20.55 -31.58 -0.25
C PRO A 10 -20.48 -30.19 -0.89
N THR A 11 -21.34 -29.28 -0.43
CA THR A 11 -21.42 -27.89 -0.90
C THR A 11 -20.19 -27.06 -0.52
N ALA A 12 -19.61 -27.25 0.67
CA ALA A 12 -18.39 -26.54 1.07
C ALA A 12 -17.17 -26.95 0.25
N ARG A 13 -17.08 -28.24 -0.14
CA ARG A 13 -16.02 -28.72 -1.04
C ARG A 13 -16.20 -28.16 -2.45
N GLN A 14 -17.43 -28.18 -2.99
CA GLN A 14 -17.72 -27.59 -4.30
C GLN A 14 -17.40 -26.09 -4.35
N ILE A 15 -17.78 -25.32 -3.32
CA ILE A 15 -17.43 -23.88 -3.25
C ILE A 15 -15.91 -23.69 -3.16
N SER A 16 -15.22 -24.51 -2.38
CA SER A 16 -13.77 -24.44 -2.24
C SER A 16 -13.05 -24.75 -3.56
N GLU A 17 -13.52 -25.76 -4.30
CA GLU A 17 -12.97 -26.15 -5.60
C GLU A 17 -13.22 -25.08 -6.67
N MET A 18 -14.41 -24.48 -6.69
CA MET A 18 -14.74 -23.36 -7.58
C MET A 18 -13.88 -22.11 -7.30
N LEU A 19 -13.50 -21.88 -6.04
CA LEU A 19 -12.61 -20.79 -5.66
C LEU A 19 -11.13 -21.09 -5.86
N SER A 20 -10.70 -22.36 -5.85
CA SER A 20 -9.29 -22.73 -5.96
C SER A 20 -8.85 -23.00 -7.39
N THR A 21 -9.73 -23.54 -8.23
CA THR A 21 -9.35 -24.07 -9.54
C THR A 21 -10.54 -24.00 -10.48
N GLY A 22 -10.77 -22.83 -11.08
CA GLY A 22 -11.86 -22.61 -12.02
C GLY A 22 -11.84 -21.24 -12.68
N TRP A 23 -12.63 -21.06 -13.74
CA TRP A 23 -12.79 -19.75 -14.41
C TRP A 23 -13.33 -18.67 -13.46
N LEU A 24 -14.12 -19.08 -12.48
CA LEU A 24 -14.71 -18.20 -11.46
C LEU A 24 -13.63 -17.62 -10.54
N HIS A 25 -12.56 -18.38 -10.22
CA HIS A 25 -11.41 -17.86 -9.48
C HIS A 25 -10.76 -16.69 -10.22
N TYR A 26 -10.48 -16.83 -11.51
CA TYR A 26 -9.87 -15.77 -12.32
C TYR A 26 -10.77 -14.55 -12.47
N ALA A 27 -12.07 -14.75 -12.65
CA ALA A 27 -13.03 -13.66 -12.74
C ALA A 27 -13.13 -12.87 -11.42
N VAL A 28 -13.18 -13.56 -10.28
CA VAL A 28 -13.21 -12.92 -8.96
C VAL A 28 -11.88 -12.21 -8.67
N LEU A 29 -10.74 -12.83 -8.99
CA LEU A 29 -9.43 -12.21 -8.84
C LEU A 29 -9.32 -10.92 -9.65
N ALA A 30 -9.72 -10.96 -10.93
CA ALA A 30 -9.72 -9.80 -11.81
C ALA A 30 -10.63 -8.69 -11.27
N ALA A 31 -11.87 -9.02 -10.90
CA ALA A 31 -12.80 -8.06 -10.34
C ALA A 31 -12.26 -7.42 -9.05
N MET A 32 -11.61 -8.21 -8.19
CA MET A 32 -10.99 -7.72 -6.96
C MET A 32 -9.83 -6.76 -7.26
N ILE A 33 -8.95 -7.09 -8.22
CA ILE A 33 -7.85 -6.20 -8.63
C ILE A 33 -8.39 -4.87 -9.16
N PHE A 34 -9.39 -4.91 -10.06
CA PHE A 34 -10.02 -3.70 -10.60
C PHE A 34 -10.66 -2.85 -9.51
N PHE A 35 -11.43 -3.46 -8.61
CA PHE A 35 -12.08 -2.75 -7.52
C PHE A 35 -11.04 -2.10 -6.59
N PHE A 36 -10.04 -2.86 -6.14
CA PHE A 36 -9.03 -2.36 -5.21
C PHE A 36 -8.11 -1.30 -5.83
N SER A 37 -7.79 -1.39 -7.12
CA SER A 37 -6.98 -0.36 -7.77
C SER A 37 -7.69 0.99 -7.80
N TYR A 38 -9.00 1.00 -8.09
CA TYR A 38 -9.80 2.22 -8.06
C TYR A 38 -9.99 2.75 -6.64
N PHE A 39 -10.29 1.84 -5.70
CA PHE A 39 -10.46 2.20 -4.30
C PHE A 39 -9.21 2.84 -3.71
N TRP A 40 -8.03 2.26 -3.97
CA TRP A 40 -6.75 2.80 -3.49
C TRP A 40 -6.50 4.22 -4.02
N VAL A 41 -6.71 4.46 -5.31
CA VAL A 41 -6.53 5.80 -5.90
C VAL A 41 -7.52 6.79 -5.31
N ALA A 42 -8.80 6.43 -5.19
CA ALA A 42 -9.82 7.33 -4.66
C ALA A 42 -9.57 7.71 -3.19
N THR A 43 -9.00 6.81 -2.37
CA THR A 43 -8.71 7.10 -0.96
C THR A 43 -7.40 7.84 -0.74
N GLN A 44 -6.37 7.54 -1.54
CA GLN A 44 -5.03 8.08 -1.33
C GLN A 44 -4.79 9.37 -2.11
N PHE A 45 -5.40 9.52 -3.27
CA PHE A 45 -5.20 10.67 -4.14
C PHE A 45 -6.28 11.73 -3.89
N GLN A 46 -5.87 12.90 -3.38
CA GLN A 46 -6.77 14.03 -3.13
C GLN A 46 -6.43 15.19 -4.09
N PRO A 47 -7.06 15.27 -5.28
CA PRO A 47 -6.70 16.23 -6.33
C PRO A 47 -6.77 17.68 -5.87
N ALA A 48 -7.73 18.01 -5.01
CA ALA A 48 -7.91 19.34 -4.47
C ALA A 48 -6.72 19.79 -3.62
N GLN A 49 -6.24 18.93 -2.71
CA GLN A 49 -5.10 19.24 -1.85
C GLN A 49 -3.81 19.38 -2.66
N ILE A 50 -3.60 18.50 -3.64
CA ILE A 50 -2.41 18.54 -4.51
C ILE A 50 -2.38 19.83 -5.34
N ALA A 51 -3.53 20.28 -5.85
CA ALA A 51 -3.64 21.54 -6.59
C ALA A 51 -3.37 22.76 -5.70
N ASP A 52 -3.85 22.74 -4.46
CA ASP A 52 -3.62 23.80 -3.48
C ASP A 52 -2.15 23.85 -3.02
N ASP A 53 -1.54 22.69 -2.77
CA ASP A 53 -0.11 22.58 -2.47
C ASP A 53 0.73 23.11 -3.62
N LEU A 54 0.41 22.74 -4.86
CA LEU A 54 1.12 23.23 -6.04
C LEU A 54 1.07 24.76 -6.12
N LYS A 55 -0.10 25.35 -5.90
CA LYS A 55 -0.28 26.81 -5.85
C LYS A 55 0.52 27.45 -4.70
N LYS A 56 0.53 26.83 -3.51
CA LYS A 56 1.22 27.33 -2.32
C LYS A 56 2.75 27.31 -2.48
N TYR A 57 3.30 26.29 -3.12
CA TYR A 57 4.73 26.16 -3.40
C TYR A 57 5.18 26.88 -4.69
N GLY A 58 4.31 27.69 -5.31
CA GLY A 58 4.62 28.45 -6.52
C GLY A 58 4.74 27.61 -7.80
N GLY A 59 4.33 26.34 -7.76
CA GLY A 59 4.23 25.48 -8.93
C GLY A 59 2.93 25.73 -9.72
N TYR A 60 2.95 25.36 -10.99
CA TYR A 60 1.74 25.35 -11.83
C TYR A 60 1.88 24.34 -12.97
N ILE A 61 0.75 23.85 -13.47
CA ILE A 61 0.71 23.00 -14.67
C ILE A 61 0.56 23.92 -15.89
N PRO A 62 1.51 23.90 -16.85
CA PRO A 62 1.39 24.70 -18.07
C PRO A 62 0.06 24.41 -18.80
N GLY A 63 -0.66 25.47 -19.17
CA GLY A 63 -1.94 25.35 -19.88
C GLY A 63 -3.18 25.22 -18.98
N VAL A 64 -3.05 25.08 -17.66
CA VAL A 64 -4.20 25.00 -16.73
C VAL A 64 -4.07 26.05 -15.63
N ARG A 65 -5.16 26.78 -15.35
CA ARG A 65 -5.17 27.83 -14.32
C ARG A 65 -5.04 27.21 -12.90
N PRO A 66 -4.17 27.73 -12.02
CA PRO A 66 -3.99 27.18 -10.67
C PRO A 66 -5.27 27.17 -9.83
N GLY A 67 -5.45 26.10 -9.04
CA GLY A 67 -6.60 25.91 -8.14
C GLY A 67 -7.59 24.87 -8.67
N LYS A 68 -8.89 25.19 -8.67
CA LYS A 68 -9.96 24.25 -9.07
C LYS A 68 -9.76 23.62 -10.48
N PRO A 69 -9.35 24.36 -11.53
CA PRO A 69 -9.11 23.77 -12.83
C PRO A 69 -7.95 22.76 -12.84
N THR A 70 -6.91 22.99 -12.01
CA THR A 70 -5.81 22.03 -11.81
C THR A 70 -6.32 20.76 -11.13
N ALA A 71 -7.18 20.87 -10.11
CA ALA A 71 -7.75 19.70 -9.43
C ALA A 71 -8.60 18.84 -10.38
N GLU A 72 -9.45 19.45 -11.20
CA GLU A 72 -10.26 18.76 -12.22
C GLU A 72 -9.39 18.06 -13.28
N PHE A 73 -8.31 18.71 -13.72
CA PHE A 73 -7.35 18.11 -14.64
C PHE A 73 -6.64 16.89 -14.05
N LEU A 74 -6.20 16.99 -12.79
CA LEU A 74 -5.55 15.88 -12.08
C LEU A 74 -6.51 14.70 -11.89
N ASP A 75 -7.74 14.97 -11.47
CA ASP A 75 -8.77 13.95 -11.28
C ASP A 75 -9.09 13.18 -12.58
N PHE A 76 -9.30 13.92 -13.67
CA PHE A 76 -9.55 13.34 -14.99
C PHE A 76 -8.38 12.48 -15.48
N THR A 77 -7.15 12.96 -15.32
CA THR A 77 -5.94 12.27 -15.76
C THR A 77 -5.71 10.99 -14.95
N MET A 78 -5.86 11.07 -13.62
CA MET A 78 -5.67 9.94 -12.74
C MET A 78 -6.69 8.85 -12.99
N THR A 79 -7.97 9.19 -13.14
CA THR A 79 -9.03 8.20 -13.43
C THR A 79 -8.73 7.37 -14.68
N ARG A 80 -8.23 8.00 -15.75
CA ARG A 80 -7.85 7.32 -17.00
C ARG A 80 -6.59 6.48 -16.84
N LEU A 81 -5.60 7.01 -16.12
CA LEU A 81 -4.37 6.28 -15.83
C LEU A 81 -4.65 5.05 -14.98
N THR A 82 -5.53 5.16 -13.98
CA THR A 82 -5.98 4.05 -13.14
C THR A 82 -6.72 3.00 -13.95
N PHE A 83 -7.57 3.40 -14.90
CA PHE A 83 -8.25 2.45 -15.79
C PHE A 83 -7.25 1.58 -16.58
N ALA A 84 -6.28 2.22 -17.25
CA ALA A 84 -5.24 1.52 -18.00
C ALA A 84 -4.34 0.68 -17.09
N GLY A 85 -3.99 1.21 -15.91
CA GLY A 85 -3.20 0.51 -14.90
C GLY A 85 -3.90 -0.73 -14.35
N ALA A 86 -5.21 -0.65 -14.07
CA ALA A 86 -6.02 -1.76 -13.55
C ALA A 86 -6.09 -2.94 -14.55
N ILE A 87 -6.25 -2.63 -15.84
CA ILE A 87 -6.20 -3.63 -16.92
C ILE A 87 -4.82 -4.30 -16.92
N PHE A 88 -3.75 -3.52 -16.87
CA PHE A 88 -2.39 -4.04 -16.90
C PHE A 88 -2.05 -4.91 -15.68
N LEU A 89 -2.44 -4.49 -14.48
CA LEU A 89 -2.28 -5.27 -13.25
C LEU A 89 -3.03 -6.60 -13.30
N THR A 90 -4.26 -6.57 -13.83
CA THR A 90 -5.07 -7.78 -14.00
C THR A 90 -4.44 -8.76 -14.98
N LEU A 91 -3.89 -8.26 -16.10
CA LEU A 91 -3.17 -9.09 -17.06
C LEU A 91 -1.96 -9.79 -16.43
N ILE A 92 -1.13 -9.05 -15.68
CA ILE A 92 0.03 -9.64 -15.00
C ILE A 92 -0.40 -10.66 -13.93
N ALA A 93 -1.54 -10.47 -13.29
CA ALA A 93 -2.07 -11.41 -12.30
C ALA A 93 -2.58 -12.73 -12.91
N VAL A 94 -3.22 -12.67 -14.08
CA VAL A 94 -3.89 -13.83 -14.68
C VAL A 94 -2.97 -14.60 -15.62
N LEU A 95 -2.09 -13.90 -16.33
CA LEU A 95 -1.24 -14.47 -17.38
C LEU A 95 -0.33 -15.62 -16.90
N PRO A 96 0.40 -15.53 -15.77
CA PRO A 96 1.25 -16.62 -15.28
C PRO A 96 0.45 -17.88 -14.94
N SER A 97 -0.77 -17.68 -14.41
CA SER A 97 -1.66 -18.78 -14.04
C SER A 97 -2.26 -19.51 -15.25
N LEU A 98 -2.49 -18.81 -16.37
CA LEU A 98 -2.91 -19.45 -17.61
C LEU A 98 -1.76 -20.22 -18.29
N LEU A 99 -0.54 -19.66 -18.25
CA LEU A 99 0.65 -20.32 -18.80
C LEU A 99 1.04 -21.58 -18.03
N SER A 100 0.93 -21.58 -16.71
CA SER A 100 1.28 -22.74 -15.89
C SER A 100 0.34 -23.93 -16.12
N GLN A 101 -0.94 -23.68 -16.43
CA GLN A 101 -1.89 -24.72 -16.83
C GLN A 101 -1.54 -25.36 -18.17
N GLY A 102 -1.11 -24.56 -19.16
CA GLY A 102 -0.72 -25.07 -20.48
C GLY A 102 0.57 -25.90 -20.47
N LEU A 103 1.51 -25.56 -19.58
CA LEU A 103 2.84 -26.19 -19.50
C LEU A 103 2.94 -27.33 -18.48
N HIS A 104 1.85 -27.72 -17.81
CA HIS A 104 1.82 -28.78 -16.78
C HIS A 104 2.92 -28.66 -15.71
N VAL A 105 3.20 -27.43 -15.27
CA VAL A 105 4.23 -27.14 -14.27
C VAL A 105 3.82 -27.71 -12.91
N PRO A 106 4.74 -28.27 -12.10
CA PRO A 106 4.43 -28.73 -10.75
C PRO A 106 3.73 -27.67 -9.91
N GLN A 107 2.68 -28.06 -9.19
CA GLN A 107 1.80 -27.14 -8.44
C GLN A 107 2.57 -26.27 -7.43
N VAL A 108 3.64 -26.81 -6.84
CA VAL A 108 4.51 -26.08 -5.92
C VAL A 108 5.19 -24.91 -6.63
N THR A 109 5.76 -25.14 -7.81
CA THR A 109 6.40 -24.10 -8.62
C THR A 109 5.39 -23.09 -9.16
N ALA A 110 4.20 -23.56 -9.57
CA ALA A 110 3.13 -22.69 -10.06
C ALA A 110 2.58 -21.74 -8.98
N GLN A 111 2.64 -22.12 -7.69
CA GLN A 111 2.26 -21.26 -6.57
C GLN A 111 3.30 -20.15 -6.30
N PHE A 112 4.59 -20.47 -6.35
CA PHE A 112 5.65 -19.46 -6.16
C PHE A 112 5.73 -18.47 -7.30
N PHE A 113 5.55 -18.92 -8.54
CA PHE A 113 5.53 -18.07 -9.75
C PHE A 113 4.11 -17.67 -10.18
N GLY A 114 3.13 -17.72 -9.26
CA GLY A 114 1.77 -17.28 -9.53
C GLY A 114 1.67 -15.77 -9.74
N GLY A 115 0.54 -15.31 -10.31
CA GLY A 115 0.37 -13.88 -10.56
C GLY A 115 0.29 -13.02 -9.30
N THR A 116 -0.29 -13.53 -8.21
CA THR A 116 -0.35 -12.79 -6.94
C THR A 116 1.03 -12.63 -6.30
N SER A 117 1.85 -13.70 -6.27
CA SER A 117 3.21 -13.61 -5.74
C SER A 117 4.08 -12.71 -6.62
N LEU A 118 3.92 -12.77 -7.95
CA LEU A 118 4.63 -11.90 -8.88
C LEU A 118 4.28 -10.42 -8.65
N LEU A 119 3.00 -10.08 -8.50
CA LEU A 119 2.57 -8.72 -8.19
C LEU A 119 3.16 -8.20 -6.87
N ILE A 120 3.17 -9.03 -5.82
CA ILE A 120 3.72 -8.66 -4.52
C ILE A 120 5.23 -8.43 -4.63
N ILE A 121 5.96 -9.34 -5.28
CA ILE A 121 7.42 -9.23 -5.42
C ILE A 121 7.79 -7.96 -6.19
N VAL A 122 7.15 -7.69 -7.32
CA VAL A 122 7.41 -6.47 -8.10
C VAL A 122 7.01 -5.23 -7.31
N GLY A 123 5.88 -5.26 -6.59
CA GLY A 123 5.42 -4.15 -5.75
C GLY A 123 6.43 -3.80 -4.66
N VAL A 124 6.90 -4.79 -3.90
CA VAL A 124 7.91 -4.61 -2.85
C VAL A 124 9.25 -4.17 -3.43
N MET A 125 9.64 -4.71 -4.59
CA MET A 125 10.89 -4.30 -5.26
C MET A 125 10.85 -2.83 -5.67
N LEU A 126 9.75 -2.37 -6.28
CA LEU A 126 9.58 -0.96 -6.66
C LEU A 126 9.53 -0.03 -5.44
N ASP A 127 8.89 -0.45 -4.36
CA ASP A 127 8.85 0.33 -3.11
C ASP A 127 10.24 0.44 -2.48
N THR A 128 10.97 -0.69 -2.39
CA THR A 128 12.36 -0.71 -1.92
C THR A 128 13.24 0.20 -2.76
N MET A 129 13.10 0.18 -4.09
CA MET A 129 13.88 1.04 -4.99
C MET A 129 13.60 2.53 -4.75
N ARG A 130 12.33 2.92 -4.59
CA ARG A 130 11.94 4.31 -4.27
C ARG A 130 12.49 4.77 -2.92
N GLN A 131 12.48 3.89 -1.92
CA GLN A 131 13.06 4.19 -0.61
C GLN A 131 14.58 4.41 -0.71
N VAL A 132 15.29 3.54 -1.43
CA VAL A 132 16.74 3.68 -1.67
C VAL A 132 17.04 4.99 -2.41
N GLU A 133 16.28 5.32 -3.45
CA GLU A 133 16.44 6.59 -4.20
C GLU A 133 16.25 7.80 -3.29
N THR A 134 15.21 7.81 -2.46
CA THR A 134 14.93 8.91 -1.52
C THR A 134 16.09 9.13 -0.53
N HIS A 135 16.67 8.05 0.00
CA HIS A 135 17.84 8.13 0.88
C HIS A 135 19.11 8.60 0.17
N LEU A 136 19.31 8.21 -1.10
CA LEU A 136 20.45 8.67 -1.90
C LEU A 136 20.35 10.16 -2.20
N ILE A 137 19.16 10.67 -2.53
CA ILE A 137 18.93 12.10 -2.75
C ILE A 137 19.33 12.88 -1.50
N GLN A 138 18.86 12.48 -0.31
CA GLN A 138 19.22 13.15 0.95
C GLN A 138 20.73 13.23 1.20
N ARG A 139 21.49 12.15 0.91
CA ARG A 139 22.96 12.16 1.07
C ARG A 139 23.69 13.11 0.12
N HIS A 140 23.17 13.32 -1.10
CA HIS A 140 23.79 14.23 -2.07
C HIS A 140 23.40 15.71 -1.82
N TYR A 141 22.43 15.99 -0.94
CA TYR A 141 22.07 17.35 -0.51
C TYR A 141 22.99 17.91 0.60
N ASP A 142 23.63 17.07 1.42
CA ASP A 142 24.53 17.52 2.51
C ASP A 142 25.80 18.24 2.00
N GLY A 143 26.22 17.97 0.75
CA GLY A 143 27.45 18.51 0.17
C GLY A 143 27.38 19.98 -0.24
N PHE A 144 26.20 20.52 -0.56
CA PHE A 144 26.04 21.87 -1.13
C PHE A 144 25.64 22.94 -0.10
N LEU A 145 25.11 22.57 1.06
CA LEU A 145 24.65 23.53 2.08
C LEU A 145 25.73 23.91 3.12
N ARG A 146 26.92 23.28 3.09
CA ARG A 146 27.96 23.53 4.12
C ARG A 146 28.78 24.81 3.93
N LYS A 147 28.65 25.53 2.81
CA LYS A 147 29.43 26.76 2.53
C LYS A 147 28.54 28.01 2.40
N GLY A 148 27.82 28.33 3.48
CA GLY A 148 27.05 29.56 3.55
C GLY A 148 26.53 29.82 4.96
N ARG A 149 27.41 30.18 5.89
CA ARG A 149 26.99 30.73 7.20
C ARG A 149 26.27 32.06 6.94
N VAL A 150 24.93 32.04 6.95
CA VAL A 150 24.13 33.26 7.12
C VAL A 150 23.74 33.34 8.59
N ARG A 151 24.41 34.26 9.30
CA ARG A 151 24.13 34.64 10.68
C ARG A 151 23.01 35.69 10.65
N GLY A 152 21.76 35.24 10.74
CA GLY A 152 20.59 36.10 10.95
C GLY A 152 20.13 35.96 12.41
N GLY A 153 20.26 37.03 13.19
CA GLY A 153 19.75 37.08 14.56
C GLY A 153 18.23 37.18 14.57
N PHE A 154 17.56 36.22 15.21
CA PHE A 154 16.14 36.26 15.52
C PHE A 154 15.95 36.23 17.03
N THR A 155 15.72 37.40 17.62
CA THR A 155 15.26 37.54 19.00
C THR A 155 13.74 37.57 18.97
N GLY A 156 13.12 36.41 19.18
CA GLY A 156 11.68 36.26 19.26
C GLY A 156 11.34 35.13 20.23
N ARG A 157 11.26 35.46 21.52
CA ARG A 157 10.70 34.58 22.56
C ARG A 157 9.26 34.27 22.18
N SER A 158 9.01 33.07 21.67
CA SER A 158 7.68 32.46 21.63
C SER A 158 7.72 31.24 22.52
N ALA A 159 6.90 31.29 23.58
CA ALA A 159 6.74 30.24 24.55
C ALA A 159 6.30 28.96 23.85
N TYR A 160 7.17 27.96 23.82
CA TYR A 160 6.78 26.58 23.57
C TYR A 160 5.90 26.16 24.75
N VAL A 161 4.58 26.28 24.55
CA VAL A 161 3.61 25.59 25.39
C VAL A 161 3.94 24.12 25.27
N ARG A 162 4.54 23.60 26.34
CA ARG A 162 4.78 22.18 26.58
C ARG A 162 3.41 21.51 26.59
N GLY A 163 2.91 21.19 25.40
CA GLY A 163 1.82 20.26 25.21
C GLY A 163 2.24 18.97 25.88
N GLU A 164 1.56 18.69 26.98
CA GLU A 164 1.58 17.50 27.81
C GLU A 164 2.39 16.37 27.19
N ALA A 165 3.56 16.14 27.78
CA ALA A 165 4.16 14.82 27.75
C ALA A 165 3.10 13.88 28.33
N ALA A 166 2.26 13.30 27.46
CA ALA A 166 1.41 12.18 27.77
C ALA A 166 2.33 11.18 28.46
N ALA A 167 2.12 11.09 29.77
CA ALA A 167 3.16 10.75 30.70
C ALA A 167 3.85 9.48 30.24
N GLN A 168 5.18 9.45 30.34
CA GLN A 168 5.95 8.21 30.20
C GLN A 168 5.32 7.06 31.01
N ARG A 169 4.61 7.39 32.10
CA ARG A 169 3.73 6.49 32.87
C ARG A 169 2.57 5.89 32.06
N THR A 170 1.81 6.67 31.29
CA THR A 170 0.69 6.20 30.44
C THR A 170 1.18 5.31 29.30
N LEU A 171 2.32 5.65 28.68
CA LEU A 171 2.97 4.80 27.67
C LEU A 171 3.45 3.47 28.29
N MET A 172 4.04 3.50 29.48
CA MET A 172 4.43 2.27 30.20
C MET A 172 3.21 1.37 30.50
N TRP A 173 2.08 1.93 30.95
CA TRP A 173 0.87 1.15 31.20
C TRP A 173 0.28 0.51 29.93
N LEU A 174 0.35 1.20 28.78
CA LEU A 174 -0.05 0.63 27.49
C LEU A 174 0.84 -0.55 27.09
N TYR A 175 2.16 -0.41 27.23
CA TYR A 175 3.09 -1.51 26.93
C TYR A 175 2.91 -2.72 27.88
N VAL A 176 2.66 -2.48 29.16
CA VAL A 176 2.34 -3.55 30.12
C VAL A 176 1.03 -4.25 29.77
N GLY A 177 -0.01 -3.50 29.39
CA GLY A 177 -1.28 -4.08 28.93
C GLY A 177 -1.10 -4.97 27.69
N ILE A 178 -0.35 -4.51 26.69
CA ILE A 178 -0.03 -5.30 25.49
C ILE A 178 0.76 -6.56 25.87
N ALA A 179 1.75 -6.45 26.76
CA ALA A 179 2.55 -7.61 27.18
C ALA A 179 1.70 -8.68 27.90
N ILE A 180 0.75 -8.29 28.76
CA ILE A 180 -0.15 -9.22 29.45
C ILE A 180 -1.06 -9.94 28.44
N ILE A 181 -1.60 -9.23 27.45
CA ILE A 181 -2.44 -9.83 26.41
C ILE A 181 -1.64 -10.83 25.57
N VAL A 182 -0.41 -10.50 25.20
CA VAL A 182 0.46 -11.38 24.41
C VAL A 182 0.85 -12.62 25.22
N ILE A 183 1.29 -12.45 26.46
CA ILE A 183 1.68 -13.59 27.32
C ILE A 183 0.46 -14.47 27.63
N GLY A 184 -0.68 -13.88 27.95
CA GLY A 184 -1.93 -14.61 28.19
C GLY A 184 -2.42 -15.36 26.95
N GLY A 185 -2.36 -14.73 25.78
CA GLY A 185 -2.70 -15.35 24.51
C GLY A 185 -1.77 -16.51 24.14
N VAL A 186 -0.46 -16.34 24.33
CA VAL A 186 0.54 -17.40 24.11
C VAL A 186 0.35 -18.55 25.10
N ALA A 187 0.11 -18.26 26.37
CA ALA A 187 -0.14 -19.29 27.39
C ALA A 187 -1.43 -20.07 27.12
N ALA A 188 -2.52 -19.40 26.75
CA ALA A 188 -3.77 -20.05 26.39
C ALA A 188 -3.62 -20.92 25.13
N PHE A 189 -2.88 -20.44 24.14
CA PHE A 189 -2.59 -21.19 22.90
C PHE A 189 -1.73 -22.44 23.15
N LEU A 190 -0.77 -22.35 24.07
CA LEU A 190 0.05 -23.49 24.50
C LEU A 190 -0.72 -24.48 25.37
N ALA A 191 -1.68 -24.01 26.19
CA ALA A 191 -2.52 -24.87 27.02
C ALA A 191 -3.66 -25.56 26.26
N SER A 192 -4.07 -25.02 25.10
CA SER A 192 -5.08 -25.63 24.22
C SER A 192 -4.50 -26.65 23.23
N LYS A 193 -3.22 -27.00 23.36
CA LYS A 193 -2.50 -27.93 22.49
C LYS A 193 -2.08 -29.17 23.28
#